data_AF-A0A7H9BG59-F1
#
_entry.id   AF-A0A7H9BG59-F1
#
_cell.length_a   1.000
_cell.length_b   1.000
_cell.length_c   1.000
_cell.angle_alpha   90.00
_cell.angle_beta   90.00
_cell.angle_gamma   90.00
#
_symmetry.space_group_name_H-M   'P 1'
#
loop_
_entity.id
_entity.type
_entity.pdbx_description
1 polymer ?
#
loop_
_entity_poly.entity_id
_entity_poly.type
_entity_poly.pdbx_seq_one_letter_code
_entity_poly.pdbx_strand_id
1 'polypeptide(L)'
;MTIIPKEVLLAAAMMAKLEGLLPEQTMAMVFRALDHEIRAPRGGCFNPARTLGIGKAIYAALFNFPFDLMIDTRTSNGWRWETQIPDYGYCASFEQMFVQAQLDVAQQRTVKHRPHQADIAQNSV
;
A
#
# COMPACT_ATOMS: atom_id res chain seq x y z
N MET A 1 -22.42 1.80 4.02
CA MET A 1 -21.16 2.33 4.58
C MET A 1 -20.10 1.28 4.29
N THR A 2 -19.25 1.51 3.30
CA THR A 2 -18.24 0.52 2.89
C THR A 2 -16.97 1.26 2.50
N ILE A 3 -16.45 2.04 3.45
CA ILE A 3 -15.04 2.42 3.44
C ILE A 3 -14.38 1.25 4.18
N ILE A 4 -13.67 0.41 3.42
CA ILE A 4 -12.84 -0.70 3.89
C ILE A 4 -11.34 -0.32 3.77
N PRO A 5 -10.89 0.43 2.73
CA PRO A 5 -9.46 0.67 2.53
C PRO A 5 -8.79 1.44 3.66
N LYS A 6 -9.46 2.44 4.24
CA LYS A 6 -8.90 3.27 5.32
C LYS A 6 -8.65 2.42 6.58
N GLU A 7 -9.62 1.61 6.92
CA GLU A 7 -9.63 0.71 8.07
C GLU A 7 -8.58 -0.39 7.90
N VAL A 8 -8.45 -0.96 6.69
CA VAL A 8 -7.40 -1.92 6.36
C VAL A 8 -6.02 -1.29 6.47
N LEU A 9 -5.84 -0.07 5.94
CA LEU A 9 -4.58 0.66 6.05
C LEU A 9 -4.22 0.87 7.52
N LEU A 10 -5.15 1.40 8.31
CA LEU A 10 -4.95 1.67 9.73
C LEU A 10 -4.61 0.38 10.49
N ALA A 11 -5.39 -0.68 10.30
CA ALA A 11 -5.17 -1.97 10.95
C ALA A 11 -3.80 -2.57 10.60
N ALA A 12 -3.42 -2.56 9.31
CA ALA A 12 -2.13 -3.08 8.87
C ALA A 12 -0.95 -2.27 9.45
N ALA A 13 -1.05 -0.95 9.46
CA ALA A 13 -0.02 -0.08 10.02
C ALA A 13 0.11 -0.27 11.55
N MET A 14 -1.02 -0.38 12.27
CA MET A 14 -1.03 -0.61 13.71
C MET A 14 -0.46 -1.99 14.07
N MET A 15 -0.87 -3.05 13.36
CA MET A 15 -0.32 -4.39 13.57
C MET A 15 1.18 -4.43 13.34
N ALA A 16 1.66 -3.87 12.22
CA ALA A 16 3.09 -3.82 11.92
C ALA A 16 3.89 -3.06 12.99
N LYS A 17 3.34 -1.96 13.51
CA LYS A 17 3.95 -1.20 14.60
C LYS A 17 3.99 -1.98 15.92
N LEU A 18 2.92 -2.71 16.25
CA LEU A 18 2.86 -3.56 17.45
C LEU A 18 3.88 -4.71 17.38
N GLU A 19 4.10 -5.27 16.20
CA GLU A 19 5.10 -6.31 15.92
C GLU A 19 6.54 -5.76 15.83
N GLY A 20 6.74 -4.45 15.99
CA GLY A 20 8.06 -3.81 15.96
C GLY A 20 8.74 -3.87 14.59
N LEU A 21 7.96 -3.97 13.50
CA LEU A 21 8.50 -4.00 12.14
C LEU A 21 9.20 -2.68 11.79
N LEU A 22 10.24 -2.78 10.97
CA LEU A 22 10.89 -1.60 10.39
C LEU A 22 9.89 -0.82 9.50
N PRO A 23 10.07 0.49 9.30
CA PRO A 23 9.17 1.30 8.47
C PRO A 23 8.92 0.72 7.08
N GLU A 24 9.96 0.23 6.40
CA GLU A 24 9.89 -0.37 5.06
C GLU A 24 9.06 -1.67 5.07
N GLN A 25 9.22 -2.47 6.11
CA GLN A 25 8.45 -3.71 6.30
C GLN A 25 6.98 -3.41 6.58
N THR A 26 6.72 -2.35 7.35
CA THR A 26 5.37 -1.86 7.62
C THR A 26 4.71 -1.37 6.33
N MET A 27 5.41 -0.56 5.54
CA MET A 27 4.94 -0.11 4.22
C MET A 27 4.66 -1.28 3.29
N ALA A 28 5.54 -2.29 3.25
CA ALA A 28 5.34 -3.50 2.46
C ALA A 28 4.09 -4.29 2.91
N MET A 29 3.87 -4.42 4.22
CA MET A 29 2.67 -5.06 4.77
C MET A 29 1.39 -4.30 4.37
N VAL A 30 1.39 -2.97 4.50
CA VAL A 30 0.26 -2.13 4.09
C VAL A 30 -0.01 -2.27 2.58
N PHE A 31 1.05 -2.22 1.76
CA PHE A 31 0.90 -2.42 0.32
C PHE A 31 0.26 -3.77 0.00
N ARG A 32 0.72 -4.87 0.62
CA ARG A 32 0.12 -6.19 0.39
C ARG A 32 -1.34 -6.26 0.84
N ALA A 33 -1.68 -5.63 1.97
CA ALA A 33 -3.05 -5.61 2.47
C ALA A 33 -4.02 -4.85 1.53
N LEU A 34 -3.52 -3.82 0.84
CA LEU A 34 -4.31 -2.95 -0.03
C LEU A 34 -4.17 -3.22 -1.53
N ASP A 35 -3.25 -4.10 -1.95
CA ASP A 35 -2.96 -4.38 -3.36
C ASP A 35 -3.98 -5.34 -3.99
N HIS A 36 -5.23 -4.92 -3.98
CA HIS A 36 -6.32 -5.56 -4.67
C HIS A 36 -7.20 -4.50 -5.35
N GLU A 37 -7.84 -4.88 -6.46
CA GLU A 37 -8.77 -3.99 -7.14
C GLU A 37 -10.12 -3.95 -6.41
N ILE A 38 -10.64 -2.76 -6.21
CA ILE A 38 -11.93 -2.49 -5.59
C ILE A 38 -12.79 -1.69 -6.57
N ARG A 39 -14.12 -1.92 -6.56
CA ARG A 39 -15.05 -1.12 -7.35
C ARG A 39 -15.14 0.31 -6.81
N ALA A 40 -14.90 1.27 -7.69
CA ALA A 40 -15.16 2.68 -7.47
C ALA A 40 -16.68 2.98 -7.57
N PRO A 41 -17.17 4.05 -6.93
CA PRO A 41 -18.56 4.49 -6.96
C PRO A 41 -19.08 4.78 -8.37
N ARG A 42 -18.18 5.09 -9.31
CA ARG A 42 -18.49 5.34 -10.73
C ARG A 42 -18.37 4.10 -11.61
N GLY A 43 -18.25 2.90 -11.03
CA GLY A 43 -18.24 1.61 -11.73
C GLY A 43 -16.88 1.14 -12.25
N GLY A 44 -15.84 1.97 -12.24
CA GLY A 44 -14.46 1.56 -12.58
C GLY A 44 -13.77 0.82 -11.44
N CYS A 45 -12.79 -0.04 -11.73
CA CYS A 45 -11.92 -0.62 -10.71
C CYS A 45 -10.79 0.36 -10.34
N PHE A 46 -10.38 0.38 -9.07
CA PHE A 46 -9.16 1.07 -8.65
C PHE A 46 -8.42 0.27 -7.58
N ASN A 47 -7.12 0.54 -7.44
CA ASN A 47 -6.27 -0.08 -6.43
C ASN A 47 -5.86 0.98 -5.38
N PRO A 48 -6.28 0.84 -4.10
CA PRO A 48 -5.94 1.80 -3.05
C PRO A 48 -4.44 1.96 -2.81
N ALA A 49 -3.66 0.89 -2.97
CA ALA A 49 -2.20 0.90 -2.83
C ALA A 49 -1.50 1.71 -3.94
N ARG A 50 -2.18 1.95 -5.07
CA ARG A 50 -1.67 2.73 -6.22
C ARG A 50 -2.35 4.08 -6.37
N THR A 51 -3.12 4.48 -5.36
CA THR A 51 -3.85 5.75 -5.36
C THR A 51 -2.94 6.85 -4.84
N LEU A 52 -3.02 8.04 -5.45
CA LEU A 52 -2.22 9.20 -5.09
C LEU A 52 -2.32 9.49 -3.58
N GLY A 53 -1.20 9.82 -2.94
CA GLY A 53 -1.14 10.16 -1.51
C GLY A 53 -0.96 8.96 -0.56
N ILE A 54 -0.92 7.72 -1.06
CA ILE A 54 -0.78 6.51 -0.22
C ILE A 54 0.41 6.57 0.74
N GLY A 55 1.57 7.08 0.31
CA GLY A 55 2.74 7.20 1.20
C GLY A 55 2.51 8.13 2.38
N LYS A 56 1.83 9.26 2.15
CA LYS A 56 1.41 10.17 3.22
C LYS A 56 0.38 9.51 4.12
N ALA A 57 -0.57 8.74 3.57
CA ALA A 57 -1.55 8.02 4.38
C ALA A 57 -0.92 6.98 5.30
N ILE A 58 0.09 6.24 4.82
CA ILE A 58 0.88 5.31 5.66
C ILE A 58 1.58 6.07 6.78
N TYR A 59 2.24 7.19 6.46
CA TYR A 59 2.86 8.06 7.46
C TYR A 59 1.83 8.52 8.51
N ALA A 60 0.69 9.03 8.05
CA ALA A 60 -0.37 9.51 8.91
C ALA A 60 -0.87 8.41 9.86
N ALA A 61 -1.07 7.19 9.37
CA ALA A 61 -1.45 6.05 10.21
C ALA A 61 -0.39 5.70 11.26
N LEU A 62 0.90 5.70 10.91
CA LEU A 62 1.99 5.37 11.81
C LEU A 62 2.18 6.37 12.96
N PHE A 63 1.94 7.65 12.68
CA PHE A 63 2.12 8.77 13.60
C PHE A 63 0.81 9.33 14.13
N ASN A 64 -0.31 8.63 13.90
CA ASN A 64 -1.64 8.99 14.39
C ASN A 64 -2.14 10.37 13.92
N PHE A 65 -1.79 10.76 12.69
CA PHE A 65 -2.38 11.93 12.03
C PHE A 65 -3.69 11.54 11.31
N PRO A 66 -4.65 12.47 11.18
CA PRO A 66 -5.86 12.23 10.40
C PRO A 66 -5.56 11.97 8.92
N PHE A 67 -6.25 10.97 8.35
CA PHE A 67 -6.23 10.69 6.92
C PHE A 67 -7.57 10.10 6.45
N ASP A 68 -7.85 10.23 5.15
CA ASP A 68 -9.02 9.63 4.52
C ASP A 68 -8.79 9.30 3.04
N LEU A 69 -9.67 8.46 2.47
CA LEU A 69 -9.72 8.18 1.05
C LEU A 69 -10.90 8.95 0.44
N MET A 70 -10.60 9.95 -0.38
CA MET A 70 -11.58 10.89 -0.92
C MET A 70 -11.72 10.79 -2.43
N ILE A 71 -12.93 11.06 -2.92
CA ILE A 71 -13.19 11.18 -4.37
C ILE A 71 -12.48 12.45 -4.89
N ASP A 72 -11.65 12.31 -5.92
CA ASP A 72 -11.02 13.44 -6.63
C ASP A 72 -11.17 13.24 -8.14
N THR A 73 -11.97 14.10 -8.77
CA THR A 73 -12.24 14.01 -10.22
C THR A 73 -11.03 14.38 -11.08
N ARG A 74 -9.94 14.88 -10.48
CA ARG A 74 -8.71 15.25 -11.18
C ARG A 74 -7.72 14.09 -11.29
N THR A 75 -7.92 13.00 -10.56
CA THR A 75 -7.08 11.81 -10.66
C THR A 75 -7.69 10.82 -11.65
N SER A 76 -6.83 10.07 -12.37
CA SER A 76 -7.28 9.11 -13.39
C SER A 76 -8.16 7.99 -12.84
N ASN A 77 -7.98 7.63 -11.57
CA ASN A 77 -8.78 6.63 -10.87
C ASN A 77 -9.95 7.23 -10.08
N GLY A 78 -10.12 8.56 -10.06
CA GLY A 78 -11.21 9.25 -9.38
C GLY A 78 -11.07 9.31 -7.86
N TRP A 79 -9.94 8.90 -7.30
CA TRP A 79 -9.70 8.81 -5.85
C TRP A 79 -8.33 9.38 -5.46
N ARG A 80 -8.21 9.85 -4.22
CA ARG A 80 -6.93 10.22 -3.60
C ARG A 80 -6.96 9.98 -2.10
N TRP A 81 -5.80 9.70 -1.53
CA TRP A 81 -5.59 9.77 -0.10
C TRP A 81 -5.33 11.22 0.32
N GLU A 82 -6.08 11.67 1.32
CA GLU A 82 -5.93 12.96 1.96
C GLU A 82 -5.36 12.79 3.36
N THR A 83 -4.49 13.69 3.78
CA THR A 83 -3.85 13.64 5.11
C THR A 83 -3.73 15.02 5.71
N GLN A 84 -3.79 15.10 7.03
CA GLN A 84 -3.52 16.33 7.80
C GLN A 84 -2.17 16.20 8.53
N ILE A 85 -1.09 16.15 7.74
CA ILE A 85 0.29 16.11 8.27
C ILE A 85 0.80 17.56 8.33
N PRO A 86 1.39 18.01 9.45
CA PRO A 86 2.04 19.33 9.52
C PRO A 86 3.18 19.46 8.50
N ASP A 87 3.49 20.68 8.07
CA ASP A 87 4.55 20.95 7.08
C ASP A 87 5.94 20.46 7.52
N TYR A 88 6.17 20.36 8.83
CA TYR A 88 7.39 19.82 9.43
C TYR A 88 7.35 18.30 9.68
N GLY A 89 6.23 17.63 9.40
CA GLY A 89 6.01 16.23 9.74
C GLY A 89 6.51 15.25 8.68
N TYR A 90 6.20 15.50 7.41
CA TYR A 90 6.60 14.59 6.33
C TYR A 90 8.07 14.81 5.94
N CYS A 91 8.95 13.86 6.25
CA CYS A 91 10.38 14.01 6.04
C CYS A 91 10.89 13.22 4.81
N ALA A 92 11.93 13.75 4.17
CA ALA A 92 12.54 13.16 2.96
C ALA A 92 13.04 11.72 3.18
N SER A 93 13.50 11.38 4.39
CA SER A 93 13.92 10.01 4.74
C SER A 93 12.77 9.01 4.63
N PHE A 94 11.55 9.42 4.99
CA PHE A 94 10.38 8.56 4.88
C PHE A 94 9.95 8.34 3.43
N GLU A 95 10.12 9.34 2.56
CA GLU A 95 9.91 9.17 1.11
C GLU A 95 10.87 8.12 0.53
N GLN A 96 12.14 8.12 0.96
CA GLN A 96 13.13 7.13 0.50
C GLN A 96 12.75 5.71 0.95
N MET A 97 12.34 5.53 2.20
CA MET A 97 11.84 4.25 2.73
C MET A 97 10.61 3.76 1.93
N PHE A 98 9.73 4.69 1.57
CA PHE A 98 8.54 4.40 0.77
C PHE A 98 8.88 3.88 -0.63
N VAL A 99 9.86 4.49 -1.31
CA VAL A 99 10.34 4.01 -2.60
C VAL A 99 10.93 2.60 -2.47
N GLN A 100 11.73 2.35 -1.42
CA GLN A 100 12.31 1.02 -1.18
C GLN A 100 11.23 -0.05 -0.99
N ALA A 101 10.22 0.23 -0.18
CA ALA A 101 9.11 -0.71 0.04
C ALA A 101 8.33 -1.03 -1.26
N GLN A 102 8.16 -0.05 -2.16
CA GLN A 102 7.54 -0.30 -3.46
C GLN A 102 8.36 -1.25 -4.32
N LEU A 103 9.69 -1.08 -4.34
CA LEU A 103 10.61 -1.94 -5.08
C LEU A 103 10.58 -3.37 -4.54
N ASP A 104 10.60 -3.55 -3.22
CA ASP A 104 10.59 -4.87 -2.58
C ASP A 104 9.30 -5.64 -2.90
N VAL A 105 8.14 -4.97 -2.83
CA VAL A 105 6.85 -5.57 -3.19
C VAL A 105 6.81 -5.92 -4.69
N ALA A 106 7.34 -5.05 -5.55
CA ALA A 106 7.42 -5.32 -6.99
C ALA A 106 8.31 -6.54 -7.29
N GLN A 107 9.49 -6.63 -6.66
CA GLN A 107 10.40 -7.79 -6.80
C GLN A 107 9.72 -9.08 -6.35
N GLN A 108 9.05 -9.09 -5.20
CA GLN A 108 8.34 -10.27 -4.70
C GLN A 108 7.22 -10.72 -5.63
N ARG A 109 6.52 -9.80 -6.30
CA ARG A 109 5.53 -10.17 -7.33
C ARG A 109 6.17 -10.88 -8.52
N THR A 110 7.34 -10.43 -8.97
CA THR A 110 8.06 -11.10 -10.08
C THR A 110 8.55 -12.49 -9.72
N VAL A 111 8.98 -12.69 -8.47
CA VAL A 111 9.40 -14.01 -7.96
C VAL A 111 8.20 -14.95 -7.86
N LYS A 112 7.05 -14.47 -7.35
CA LYS A 112 5.82 -15.27 -7.23
C LYS A 112 5.18 -15.63 -8.58
N HIS A 113 5.48 -14.87 -9.64
CA HIS A 113 5.05 -15.14 -11.02
C HIS A 113 6.04 -15.99 -11.83
N ARG A 114 7.14 -16.50 -11.26
CA ARG A 114 7.82 -17.66 -11.85
C ARG A 114 7.00 -18.90 -11.51
N PRO A 115 6.25 -19.50 -12.46
CA PRO A 115 5.64 -20.79 -12.20
C PRO A 115 6.74 -21.82 -11.92
N HIS A 116 6.44 -22.77 -11.04
CA HIS A 116 7.08 -24.09 -10.97
C HIS A 116 7.07 -24.74 -12.36
N GLN A 117 8.00 -24.36 -13.24
CA GLN A 117 8.30 -25.09 -14.47
C GLN A 117 9.65 -25.83 -14.37
N ALA A 118 10.35 -25.74 -13.23
CA ALA A 118 11.65 -26.37 -13.05
C ALA A 118 11.59 -27.81 -12.49
N ASP A 119 10.46 -28.28 -11.95
CA ASP A 119 10.41 -29.56 -11.20
C ASP A 119 9.71 -30.73 -11.92
N ILE A 120 9.27 -30.58 -13.17
CA ILE A 120 8.62 -31.69 -13.92
C ILE A 120 9.61 -32.40 -14.87
N ALA A 121 10.81 -31.86 -15.09
CA ALA A 121 11.75 -32.42 -16.09
C ALA A 121 12.73 -33.49 -15.57
N GLN A 122 12.66 -33.92 -14.30
CA GLN A 122 13.66 -34.85 -13.73
C GLN A 122 13.16 -36.23 -13.32
N ASN A 123 11.87 -36.56 -13.49
CA ASN A 123 11.33 -37.88 -13.14
C ASN A 123 10.84 -38.69 -14.36
N SER A 124 11.55 -38.63 -15.47
CA SER A 124 11.29 -39.49 -16.63
C SER A 124 12.60 -40.01 -17.23
N VAL A 125 13.31 -40.85 -16.48
CA VAL A 125 14.14 -41.95 -17.00
C VAL A 125 14.10 -43.10 -15.99
#